data_AF-A0A6A4ID10-F1
#
_entry.id   AF-A0A6A4ID10-F1
#
_cell.length_a   1.000
_cell.length_b   1.000
_cell.length_c   1.000
_cell.angle_alpha   90.00
_cell.angle_beta   90.00
_cell.angle_gamma   90.00
#
_symmetry.space_group_name_H-M   'P 1'
#
loop_
_entity.id
_entity.type
_entity.pdbx_description
1 polymer ?
#
loop_
_entity_poly.entity_id
_entity_poly.type
_entity_poly.pdbx_seq_one_letter_code
_entity_poly.pdbx_strand_id
1 'polypeptide(L)'
;MELTKEKEKSDWKRLSLLPIKEDEDSTNNYNEFKQKLGLELDAAGYWKYISGTEYNPPRIPELRVTQCAEGLNTLGICYIHAFRVLTMFTIPGNEAEVKLAQQKAKDWLNGDKKTRAVIARAVPLSKLYLVWNAANAHDAWLALKCEYEPANTLTAININQQIIGNACPAGGNPVSWLQSMVQLYNWLRDADPNMMPDDQFAKHLITLMSPDIDWRYCRDNLHNRLKIPEAAGKPLLLNFVIQTLKDEEVQLQLHPSVAAINAIVATGKSRKMDSCAVAGVYTASQEFVGTSTTPVNRGQSKQSH
;
A
#
# COMPACT_ATOMS: atom_id res chain seq x y z
N MET A 1 -2.90 37.51 16.33
CA MET A 1 -2.74 36.15 15.74
C MET A 1 -2.24 36.26 14.28
N GLU A 2 -1.32 37.19 13.98
CA GLU A 2 -0.80 37.46 12.61
C GLU A 2 0.68 37.10 12.43
N LEU A 3 1.42 36.96 13.53
CA LEU A 3 2.86 36.65 13.53
C LEU A 3 3.22 35.25 12.99
N THR A 4 2.29 34.30 12.99
CA THR A 4 2.55 32.93 12.51
C THR A 4 2.47 32.80 10.99
N LYS A 5 1.54 33.51 10.33
CA LYS A 5 1.33 33.39 8.87
C LYS A 5 2.44 34.04 8.04
N GLU A 6 3.09 35.08 8.54
CA GLU A 6 4.23 35.71 7.85
C GLU A 6 5.51 34.89 7.99
N LYS A 7 5.74 34.27 9.15
CA LYS A 7 6.86 33.36 9.38
C LYS A 7 6.74 32.12 8.48
N GLU A 8 5.56 31.51 8.44
CA GLU A 8 5.23 30.40 7.54
C GLU A 8 5.30 30.76 6.04
N LYS A 9 5.09 32.03 5.66
CA LYS A 9 5.21 32.50 4.26
C LYS A 9 6.66 32.59 3.80
N SER A 10 7.61 32.74 4.72
CA SER A 10 9.05 32.89 4.44
C SER A 10 9.80 31.57 4.47
N ASP A 11 9.44 30.67 5.38
CA ASP A 11 10.25 29.47 5.67
C ASP A 11 10.24 28.43 4.53
N TRP A 12 9.12 28.23 3.82
CA TRP A 12 9.07 27.30 2.68
C TRP A 12 9.83 27.80 1.43
N LYS A 13 10.09 29.12 1.34
CA LYS A 13 10.94 29.69 0.29
C LYS A 13 12.42 29.51 0.59
N ARG A 14 12.78 29.35 1.88
CA ARG A 14 14.15 29.17 2.37
C ARG A 14 14.62 27.71 2.41
N LEU A 15 13.72 26.74 2.20
CA LEU A 15 14.11 25.34 2.03
C LEU A 15 15.12 25.23 0.89
N SER A 16 16.38 24.96 1.25
CA SER A 16 17.52 24.91 0.36
C SER A 16 17.75 23.46 -0.01
N LEU A 17 16.92 22.95 -0.92
CA LEU A 17 17.01 21.57 -1.35
C LEU A 17 18.27 21.36 -2.17
N LEU A 18 18.93 20.22 -1.95
CA LEU A 18 19.91 19.72 -2.90
C LEU A 18 19.20 19.46 -4.24
N PRO A 19 19.68 20.05 -5.34
CA PRO A 19 19.13 19.72 -6.65
C PRO A 19 19.47 18.26 -6.99
N ILE A 20 18.59 17.61 -7.73
CA ILE A 20 18.92 16.33 -8.34
C ILE A 20 20.01 16.59 -9.39
N LYS A 21 21.09 15.79 -9.35
CA LYS A 21 22.20 15.82 -10.28
C LYS A 21 22.24 14.48 -11.00
N GLU A 22 22.47 14.54 -12.30
CA GLU A 22 22.76 13.39 -13.16
C GLU A 22 24.22 13.55 -13.62
N ASP A 23 25.05 12.55 -13.32
CA ASP A 23 26.41 12.47 -13.86
C ASP A 23 26.36 11.84 -15.26
N GLU A 24 27.41 12.04 -16.07
CA GLU A 24 27.52 11.50 -17.43
C GLU A 24 27.39 9.96 -17.48
N ASP A 25 27.72 9.28 -16.37
CA ASP A 25 27.68 7.82 -16.22
C ASP A 25 26.29 7.26 -15.87
N SER A 26 25.22 8.06 -16.01
CA SER A 26 23.84 7.70 -15.61
C SER A 26 23.67 7.43 -14.10
N THR A 27 24.68 7.74 -13.29
CA THR A 27 24.54 7.81 -11.83
C THR A 27 23.85 9.10 -11.45
N ASN A 28 22.91 9.01 -10.50
CA ASN A 28 22.20 10.17 -9.97
C ASN A 28 22.30 10.22 -8.44
N ASN A 29 22.16 11.40 -7.87
CA ASN A 29 22.16 11.60 -6.42
C ASN A 29 20.76 11.41 -5.79
N TYR A 30 19.82 10.74 -6.47
CA TYR A 30 18.41 10.73 -6.05
C TYR A 30 18.20 10.13 -4.66
N ASN A 31 18.97 9.12 -4.26
CA ASN A 31 18.87 8.56 -2.91
C ASN A 31 19.28 9.57 -1.82
N GLU A 32 20.33 10.36 -2.05
CA GLU A 32 20.75 11.42 -1.13
C GLU A 32 19.72 12.55 -1.10
N PHE A 33 19.23 12.93 -2.29
CA PHE A 33 18.15 13.89 -2.46
C PHE A 33 16.90 13.46 -1.69
N LYS A 34 16.44 12.22 -1.88
CA LYS A 34 15.27 11.61 -1.24
C LYS A 34 15.36 11.68 0.28
N GLN A 35 16.50 11.29 0.86
CA GLN A 35 16.71 11.32 2.30
C GLN A 35 16.70 12.75 2.85
N LYS A 36 17.48 13.66 2.25
CA LYS A 36 17.57 15.05 2.74
C LYS A 36 16.28 15.82 2.53
N LEU A 37 15.64 15.67 1.37
CA LEU A 37 14.35 16.30 1.10
C LEU A 37 13.27 15.79 2.06
N GLY A 38 13.23 14.48 2.34
CA GLY A 38 12.32 13.90 3.32
C GLY A 38 12.49 14.55 4.70
N LEU A 39 13.72 14.64 5.20
CA LEU A 39 14.03 15.28 6.49
C LEU A 39 13.66 16.77 6.53
N GLU A 40 13.99 17.52 5.48
CA GLU A 40 13.69 18.96 5.41
C GLU A 40 12.20 19.24 5.31
N LEU A 41 11.46 18.45 4.53
CA LEU A 41 10.01 18.58 4.42
C LEU A 41 9.30 18.14 5.70
N ASP A 42 9.79 17.12 6.38
CA ASP A 42 9.23 16.66 7.65
C ASP A 42 9.45 17.70 8.74
N ALA A 43 10.67 18.22 8.88
CA ALA A 43 10.99 19.31 9.80
C ALA A 43 10.16 20.58 9.55
N ALA A 44 9.81 20.85 8.30
CA ALA A 44 8.95 21.98 7.91
C ALA A 44 7.44 21.64 7.91
N GLY A 45 7.04 20.43 8.30
CA GLY A 45 5.64 19.99 8.35
C GLY A 45 4.95 19.84 7.00
N TYR A 46 5.72 19.74 5.91
CA TYR A 46 5.24 19.54 4.54
C TYR A 46 5.20 18.06 4.12
N TRP A 47 5.89 17.17 4.85
CA TRP A 47 5.91 15.74 4.51
C TRP A 47 4.51 15.11 4.47
N LYS A 48 3.61 15.57 5.34
CA LYS A 48 2.19 15.15 5.38
C LYS A 48 1.43 15.36 4.07
N TYR A 49 1.90 16.19 3.14
CA TYR A 49 1.28 16.37 1.82
C TYR A 49 1.79 15.37 0.77
N ILE A 50 2.88 14.66 1.06
CA ILE A 50 3.51 13.67 0.18
C ILE A 50 3.25 12.27 0.70
N SER A 51 3.50 12.00 1.99
CA SER A 51 3.40 10.66 2.56
C SER A 51 3.38 10.71 4.10
N GLY A 52 3.38 9.54 4.74
CA GLY A 52 3.43 9.40 6.20
C GLY A 52 2.06 9.25 6.86
N THR A 53 2.07 9.09 8.17
CA THR A 53 0.87 8.81 8.99
C THR A 53 -0.13 9.97 9.02
N GLU A 54 0.32 11.18 8.72
CA GLU A 54 -0.51 12.38 8.63
C GLU A 54 -1.02 12.67 7.21
N TYR A 55 -0.66 11.84 6.22
CA TYR A 55 -1.14 11.99 4.85
C TYR A 55 -2.63 11.62 4.78
N ASN A 56 -3.47 12.65 4.68
CA ASN A 56 -4.92 12.51 4.61
C ASN A 56 -5.50 13.53 3.62
N PRO A 57 -5.42 13.26 2.30
CA PRO A 57 -5.92 14.17 1.29
C PRO A 57 -7.45 14.32 1.40
N PRO A 58 -7.98 15.55 1.33
CA PRO A 58 -9.41 15.82 1.42
C PRO A 58 -10.13 15.25 0.20
N ARG A 59 -11.27 14.61 0.44
CA ARG A 59 -12.15 14.14 -0.63
C ARG A 59 -13.00 15.31 -1.14
N ILE A 60 -12.70 15.78 -2.35
CA ILE A 60 -13.53 16.75 -3.06
C ILE A 60 -14.33 15.97 -4.11
N PRO A 61 -15.68 16.07 -4.11
CA PRO A 61 -16.49 15.39 -5.10
C PRO A 61 -16.19 15.91 -6.52
N GLU A 62 -16.36 15.04 -7.51
CA GLU A 62 -16.20 15.41 -8.91
C GLU A 62 -17.26 16.45 -9.30
N LEU A 63 -16.85 17.47 -10.08
CA LEU A 63 -17.73 18.53 -10.52
C LEU A 63 -18.72 18.02 -11.58
N ARG A 64 -20.01 18.05 -11.23
CA ARG A 64 -21.13 17.85 -12.13
C ARG A 64 -21.70 19.22 -12.48
N VAL A 65 -21.48 19.64 -13.71
CA VAL A 65 -21.98 20.91 -14.21
C VAL A 65 -23.49 20.81 -14.43
N THR A 66 -24.21 21.86 -14.07
CA THR A 66 -25.64 22.00 -14.33
C THR A 66 -25.92 21.88 -15.83
N GLN A 67 -26.83 20.98 -16.21
CA GLN A 67 -27.19 20.73 -17.60
C GLN A 67 -28.61 21.22 -17.86
N CYS A 68 -28.79 21.93 -18.98
CA CYS A 68 -30.11 22.22 -19.52
C CYS A 68 -30.36 21.24 -20.66
N ALA A 69 -31.43 20.46 -20.56
CA ALA A 69 -31.87 19.54 -21.60
C ALA A 69 -33.25 19.95 -22.11
N GLU A 70 -33.44 19.89 -23.42
CA GLU A 70 -34.77 20.03 -24.02
C GLU A 70 -35.44 18.65 -24.08
N GLY A 71 -36.63 18.54 -23.49
CA GLY A 71 -37.43 17.33 -23.49
C GLY A 71 -38.84 17.59 -24.00
N LEU A 72 -39.42 16.63 -24.70
CA LEU A 72 -40.84 16.64 -25.07
C LEU A 72 -41.67 16.35 -23.81
N ASN A 73 -42.54 17.29 -23.44
CA ASN A 73 -43.47 17.07 -22.35
C ASN A 73 -44.68 16.26 -22.85
N THR A 74 -44.90 15.08 -22.27
CA THR A 74 -46.04 14.19 -22.62
C THR A 74 -47.35 14.56 -21.93
N LEU A 75 -47.38 15.62 -21.10
CA LEU A 75 -48.60 16.07 -20.39
C LEU A 75 -49.64 16.77 -21.26
N GLY A 76 -49.50 16.74 -22.59
CA GLY A 76 -50.38 17.43 -23.54
C GLY A 76 -50.92 16.56 -24.65
N ILE A 77 -51.28 15.29 -24.40
CA ILE A 77 -52.17 14.56 -25.33
C ILE A 77 -53.62 14.92 -24.98
N CYS A 78 -54.02 16.16 -25.28
CA CYS A 78 -55.44 16.48 -25.45
C CYS A 78 -55.75 16.37 -26.93
N TYR A 79 -56.64 15.44 -27.26
CA TYR A 79 -57.22 15.27 -28.58
C TYR A 79 -57.63 16.64 -29.14
N ILE A 80 -57.04 17.01 -30.29
CA ILE A 80 -57.51 17.95 -31.33
C ILE A 80 -56.41 18.90 -31.88
N HIS A 81 -55.29 19.19 -31.21
CA HIS A 81 -54.14 19.85 -31.88
C HIS A 81 -52.81 19.45 -31.21
N ALA A 82 -51.98 18.67 -31.91
CA ALA A 82 -50.67 18.24 -31.41
C ALA A 82 -49.65 19.39 -31.46
N PHE A 83 -49.72 20.33 -30.52
CA PHE A 83 -48.62 21.26 -30.27
C PHE A 83 -47.53 20.54 -29.49
N ARG A 84 -46.42 20.22 -30.16
CA ARG A 84 -45.21 19.71 -29.50
C ARG A 84 -44.57 20.84 -28.71
N VAL A 85 -44.77 20.87 -27.40
CA VAL A 85 -44.11 21.84 -26.52
C VAL A 85 -42.77 21.25 -26.08
N LEU A 86 -41.69 21.80 -26.62
CA LEU A 86 -40.34 21.57 -26.09
C LEU A 86 -40.26 22.24 -24.71
N THR A 87 -40.00 21.46 -23.68
CA THR A 87 -39.83 21.96 -22.31
C THR A 87 -38.37 21.83 -21.94
N MET A 88 -37.80 22.91 -21.41
CA MET A 88 -36.43 22.90 -20.91
C MET A 88 -36.43 22.35 -19.49
N PHE A 89 -35.72 21.26 -19.24
CA PHE A 89 -35.50 20.69 -17.92
C PHE A 89 -34.06 20.95 -17.49
N THR A 90 -33.91 21.49 -16.28
CA THR A 90 -32.60 21.76 -15.68
C THR A 90 -32.24 20.62 -14.74
N ILE A 91 -31.13 19.93 -15.02
CA ILE A 91 -30.50 18.97 -14.11
C ILE A 91 -29.52 19.76 -13.24
N PRO A 92 -29.80 19.94 -11.94
CA PRO A 92 -28.93 20.72 -11.06
C PRO A 92 -27.57 20.02 -10.91
N GLY A 93 -26.50 20.79 -11.06
CA GLY A 93 -25.14 20.36 -10.76
C GLY A 93 -24.81 20.36 -9.27
N ASN A 94 -23.56 20.04 -8.93
CA ASN A 94 -23.06 20.04 -7.55
C ASN A 94 -22.02 21.15 -7.28
N GLU A 95 -22.04 22.24 -8.06
CA GLU A 95 -21.05 23.31 -7.99
C GLU A 95 -20.93 23.91 -6.59
N ALA A 96 -22.04 24.05 -5.86
CA ALA A 96 -22.06 24.56 -4.49
C ALA A 96 -21.40 23.61 -3.49
N GLU A 97 -21.63 22.30 -3.64
CA GLU A 97 -21.03 21.27 -2.79
C GLU A 97 -19.51 21.20 -3.02
N VAL A 98 -19.07 21.22 -4.28
CA VAL A 98 -17.65 21.24 -4.65
C VAL A 98 -16.96 22.49 -4.11
N LYS A 99 -17.55 23.68 -4.26
CA LYS A 99 -17.00 24.92 -3.70
C LYS A 99 -16.89 24.87 -2.19
N LEU A 100 -17.90 24.34 -1.50
CA LEU A 100 -17.87 24.19 -0.05
C LEU A 100 -16.77 23.20 0.39
N ALA A 101 -16.62 22.08 -0.31
CA ALA A 101 -15.59 21.08 -0.05
C ALA A 101 -14.18 21.68 -0.26
N GLN A 102 -13.97 22.42 -1.36
CA GLN A 102 -12.72 23.14 -1.63
C GLN A 102 -12.42 24.20 -0.56
N GLN A 103 -13.45 24.91 -0.08
CA GLN A 103 -13.29 25.91 0.97
C GLN A 103 -12.92 25.29 2.32
N LYS A 104 -13.53 24.15 2.68
CA LYS A 104 -13.15 23.37 3.87
C LYS A 104 -11.74 22.81 3.76
N ALA A 105 -11.33 22.41 2.55
CA ALA A 105 -10.01 21.86 2.24
C ALA A 105 -8.92 22.91 1.98
N LYS A 106 -9.25 24.21 2.05
CA LYS A 106 -8.40 25.30 1.54
C LYS A 106 -6.97 25.28 2.09
N ASP A 107 -6.82 25.06 3.40
CA ASP A 107 -5.51 25.06 4.04
C ASP A 107 -4.66 23.86 3.60
N TRP A 108 -5.30 22.70 3.41
CA TRP A 108 -4.65 21.52 2.86
C TRP A 108 -4.18 21.74 1.43
N LEU A 109 -5.08 22.22 0.55
CA LEU A 109 -4.77 22.49 -0.86
C LEU A 109 -3.64 23.52 -1.01
N ASN A 110 -3.60 24.53 -0.14
CA ASN A 110 -2.52 25.51 -0.14
C ASN A 110 -1.19 24.89 0.28
N GLY A 111 -1.18 24.02 1.29
CA GLY A 111 0.02 23.31 1.74
C GLY A 111 0.55 22.34 0.69
N ASP A 112 -0.34 21.58 0.05
CA ASP A 112 -0.02 20.70 -1.07
C ASP A 112 0.63 21.49 -2.23
N LYS A 113 0.01 22.61 -2.64
CA LYS A 113 0.55 23.48 -3.69
C LYS A 113 1.94 24.03 -3.35
N LYS A 114 2.18 24.42 -2.09
CA LYS A 114 3.50 24.88 -1.63
C LYS A 114 4.52 23.73 -1.70
N THR A 115 4.13 22.55 -1.24
CA THR A 115 4.99 21.35 -1.25
C THR A 115 5.38 20.96 -2.67
N ARG A 116 4.43 20.96 -3.61
CA ARG A 116 4.72 20.74 -5.03
C ARG A 116 5.69 21.76 -5.60
N ALA A 117 5.57 23.04 -5.22
CA ALA A 117 6.50 24.09 -5.65
C ALA A 117 7.90 23.97 -5.00
N VAL A 118 7.99 23.34 -3.83
CA VAL A 118 9.27 22.99 -3.20
C VAL A 118 9.93 21.85 -3.99
N ILE A 119 9.20 20.76 -4.25
CA ILE A 119 9.67 19.63 -5.08
C ILE A 119 10.16 20.13 -6.44
N ALA A 120 9.35 20.93 -7.15
CA ALA A 120 9.69 21.41 -8.49
C ALA A 120 10.97 22.26 -8.53
N ARG A 121 11.31 22.98 -7.44
CA ARG A 121 12.55 23.77 -7.36
C ARG A 121 13.82 22.92 -7.25
N ALA A 122 13.69 21.68 -6.78
CA ALA A 122 14.79 20.74 -6.70
C ALA A 122 15.03 19.95 -8.00
N VAL A 123 14.09 19.99 -8.93
CA VAL A 123 14.19 19.24 -10.19
C VAL A 123 14.99 20.08 -11.21
N PRO A 124 15.94 19.47 -11.92
CA PRO A 124 16.62 20.11 -13.05
C PRO A 124 15.63 20.67 -14.08
N LEU A 125 15.96 21.83 -14.65
CA LEU A 125 15.13 22.49 -15.68
C LEU A 125 14.80 21.55 -16.85
N SER A 126 15.76 20.71 -17.26
CA SER A 126 15.60 19.73 -18.34
C SER A 126 14.51 18.68 -18.05
N LYS A 127 14.22 18.38 -16.78
CA LYS A 127 13.26 17.35 -16.35
C LYS A 127 12.06 17.89 -15.58
N LEU A 128 11.84 19.21 -15.60
CA LEU A 128 10.65 19.82 -14.99
C LEU A 128 9.34 19.26 -15.55
N TYR A 129 9.34 18.75 -16.78
CA TYR A 129 8.17 18.12 -17.39
C TYR A 129 7.61 16.95 -16.57
N LEU A 130 8.44 16.27 -15.77
CA LEU A 130 8.04 15.16 -14.90
C LEU A 130 7.09 15.59 -13.78
N VAL A 131 7.26 16.81 -13.27
CA VAL A 131 6.50 17.32 -12.12
C VAL A 131 5.50 18.42 -12.49
N TRP A 132 5.59 18.97 -13.71
CA TRP A 132 4.77 20.09 -14.16
C TRP A 132 3.27 19.76 -14.18
N ASN A 133 2.92 18.55 -14.63
CA ASN A 133 1.53 18.10 -14.78
C ASN A 133 0.99 17.32 -13.57
N ALA A 134 1.78 17.18 -12.50
CA ALA A 134 1.34 16.45 -11.32
C ALA A 134 0.17 17.16 -10.63
N ALA A 135 -0.91 16.43 -10.36
CA ALA A 135 -2.13 17.00 -9.77
C ALA A 135 -1.88 17.52 -8.35
N ASN A 136 -1.06 16.81 -7.58
CA ASN A 136 -0.71 17.13 -6.19
C ASN A 136 0.79 16.86 -5.91
N ALA A 137 1.25 17.15 -4.70
CA ALA A 137 2.66 16.95 -4.31
C ALA A 137 3.06 15.48 -4.24
N HIS A 138 2.14 14.59 -3.84
CA HIS A 138 2.36 13.15 -3.82
C HIS A 138 2.64 12.58 -5.22
N ASP A 139 1.84 12.97 -6.21
CA ASP A 139 2.02 12.54 -7.61
C ASP A 139 3.35 13.05 -8.19
N ALA A 140 3.72 14.29 -7.87
CA ALA A 140 5.00 14.87 -8.28
C ALA A 140 6.18 14.07 -7.70
N TRP A 141 6.07 13.69 -6.42
CA TRP A 141 7.07 12.85 -5.76
C TRP A 141 7.17 11.46 -6.39
N LEU A 142 6.03 10.81 -6.65
CA LEU A 142 5.99 9.50 -7.32
C LEU A 142 6.60 9.55 -8.72
N ALA A 143 6.31 10.59 -9.50
CA ALA A 143 6.89 10.75 -10.83
C ALA A 143 8.42 10.82 -10.79
N LEU A 144 8.99 11.56 -9.81
CA LEU A 144 10.44 11.60 -9.61
C LEU A 144 10.99 10.25 -9.14
N LYS A 145 10.26 9.55 -8.26
CA LYS A 145 10.66 8.23 -7.78
C LYS A 145 10.77 7.24 -8.94
N CYS A 146 9.78 7.20 -9.82
CA CYS A 146 9.77 6.32 -10.98
C CYS A 146 10.89 6.62 -11.99
N GLU A 147 11.26 7.88 -12.16
CA GLU A 147 12.33 8.28 -13.08
C GLU A 147 13.72 7.96 -12.53
N TYR A 148 13.98 8.32 -11.28
CA TYR A 148 15.33 8.39 -10.74
C TYR A 148 15.71 7.24 -9.81
N GLU A 149 14.74 6.57 -9.19
CA GLU A 149 15.03 5.37 -8.41
C GLU A 149 15.12 4.20 -9.40
N PRO A 150 16.33 3.64 -9.65
CA PRO A 150 16.42 2.45 -10.46
C PRO A 150 15.58 1.38 -9.79
N ALA A 151 14.70 0.71 -10.56
CA ALA A 151 13.96 -0.45 -10.08
C ALA A 151 14.97 -1.35 -9.37
N ASN A 152 14.83 -1.52 -8.05
CA ASN A 152 15.80 -2.28 -7.28
C ASN A 152 15.51 -3.75 -7.55
N THR A 153 15.83 -4.21 -8.77
CA THR A 153 15.26 -5.40 -9.39
C THR A 153 15.55 -6.61 -8.53
N LEU A 154 16.73 -6.69 -7.91
CA LEU A 154 17.07 -7.79 -7.02
C LEU A 154 16.23 -7.78 -5.73
N THR A 155 16.00 -6.61 -5.14
CA THR A 155 15.14 -6.46 -3.94
C THR A 155 13.68 -6.75 -4.29
N ALA A 156 13.19 -6.21 -5.41
CA ALA A 156 11.85 -6.48 -5.93
C ALA A 156 11.66 -7.96 -6.27
N ILE A 157 12.63 -8.62 -6.91
CA ILE A 157 12.64 -10.07 -7.17
C ILE A 157 12.54 -10.85 -5.86
N ASN A 158 13.33 -10.50 -4.85
CA ASN A 158 13.31 -11.20 -3.57
C ASN A 158 11.97 -11.01 -2.85
N ILE A 159 11.43 -9.79 -2.79
CA ILE A 159 10.11 -9.53 -2.19
C ILE A 159 9.02 -10.28 -2.97
N ASN A 160 9.07 -10.27 -4.31
CA ASN A 160 8.14 -11.01 -5.16
C ASN A 160 8.19 -12.52 -4.86
N GLN A 161 9.39 -13.10 -4.74
CA GLN A 161 9.56 -14.50 -4.33
C GLN A 161 8.98 -14.78 -2.93
N GLN A 162 9.13 -13.85 -1.99
CA GLN A 162 8.53 -13.97 -0.66
C GLN A 162 6.99 -13.95 -0.74
N ILE A 163 6.41 -13.05 -1.55
CA ILE A 163 4.95 -13.03 -1.77
C ILE A 163 4.47 -14.34 -2.36
N ILE A 164 5.14 -14.86 -3.40
CA ILE A 164 4.77 -16.12 -4.06
C ILE A 164 4.89 -17.31 -3.10
N GLY A 165 5.90 -17.32 -2.23
CA GLY A 165 6.19 -18.44 -1.31
C GLY A 165 5.46 -18.37 0.04
N ASN A 166 4.88 -17.23 0.41
CA ASN A 166 4.27 -17.03 1.73
C ASN A 166 2.80 -17.48 1.75
N ALA A 167 2.58 -18.79 1.66
CA ALA A 167 1.27 -19.37 1.92
C ALA A 167 0.89 -19.24 3.39
N CYS A 168 -0.39 -18.99 3.69
CA CYS A 168 -0.87 -19.01 5.07
C CYS A 168 -0.69 -20.43 5.63
N PRO A 169 0.12 -20.62 6.70
CA PRO A 169 0.34 -21.95 7.25
C PRO A 169 -0.94 -22.50 7.88
N ALA A 170 -1.11 -23.82 7.84
CA ALA A 170 -2.24 -24.50 8.48
C ALA A 170 -2.21 -24.28 10.00
N GLY A 171 -3.32 -23.83 10.58
CA GLY A 171 -3.40 -23.41 11.98
C GLY A 171 -2.69 -22.08 12.29
N GLY A 172 -2.17 -21.39 11.27
CA GLY A 172 -1.62 -20.04 11.39
C GLY A 172 -2.72 -18.99 11.48
N ASN A 173 -2.36 -17.79 11.94
CA ASN A 173 -3.30 -16.68 12.03
C ASN A 173 -3.45 -15.97 10.67
N PRO A 174 -4.60 -16.08 9.99
CA PRO A 174 -4.78 -15.52 8.64
C PRO A 174 -4.81 -13.99 8.64
N VAL A 175 -5.15 -13.36 9.77
CA VAL A 175 -5.12 -11.90 9.93
C VAL A 175 -3.69 -11.40 9.89
N SER A 176 -2.80 -12.00 10.67
CA SER A 176 -1.38 -11.66 10.71
C SER A 176 -0.71 -11.97 9.37
N TRP A 177 -1.09 -13.07 8.73
CA TRP A 177 -0.63 -13.41 7.38
C TRP A 177 -1.07 -12.36 6.35
N LEU A 178 -2.36 -11.98 6.31
CA LEU A 178 -2.89 -10.98 5.37
C LEU A 178 -2.20 -9.62 5.56
N GLN A 179 -2.02 -9.17 6.81
CA GLN A 179 -1.28 -7.95 7.11
C GLN A 179 0.16 -8.01 6.57
N SER A 180 0.84 -9.15 6.75
CA SER A 180 2.20 -9.36 6.26
C SER A 180 2.25 -9.36 4.72
N MET A 181 1.29 -9.99 4.05
CA MET A 181 1.19 -10.00 2.59
C MET A 181 0.96 -8.61 2.03
N VAL A 182 0.06 -7.82 2.63
CA VAL A 182 -0.19 -6.43 2.22
C VAL A 182 1.05 -5.56 2.43
N GLN A 183 1.80 -5.76 3.52
CA GLN A 183 3.06 -5.04 3.75
C GLN A 183 4.13 -5.40 2.71
N LEU A 184 4.33 -6.70 2.42
CA LEU A 184 5.25 -7.15 1.38
C LEU A 184 4.88 -6.57 0.02
N TYR A 185 3.59 -6.52 -0.31
CA TYR A 185 3.11 -5.94 -1.55
C TYR A 185 3.37 -4.44 -1.65
N ASN A 186 3.16 -3.68 -0.56
CA ASN A 186 3.50 -2.27 -0.53
C ASN A 186 5.01 -2.05 -0.71
N TRP A 187 5.86 -2.87 -0.08
CA TRP A 187 7.31 -2.81 -0.30
C TRP A 187 7.71 -3.20 -1.73
N LEU A 188 7.02 -4.15 -2.34
CA LEU A 188 7.24 -4.50 -3.74
C LEU A 188 6.87 -3.33 -4.64
N ARG A 189 5.70 -2.73 -4.45
CA ARG A 189 5.25 -1.52 -5.16
C ARG A 189 6.21 -0.35 -4.99
N ASP A 190 6.82 -0.25 -3.81
CA ASP A 190 7.83 0.75 -3.53
C ASP A 190 9.15 0.51 -4.24
N ALA A 191 9.52 -0.76 -4.49
CA ALA A 191 10.78 -1.15 -5.11
C ALA A 191 10.68 -1.27 -6.65
N ASP A 192 9.56 -1.78 -7.15
CA ASP A 192 9.20 -1.88 -8.57
C ASP A 192 7.66 -1.95 -8.73
N PRO A 193 7.01 -0.84 -9.11
CA PRO A 193 5.55 -0.79 -9.24
C PRO A 193 4.98 -1.67 -10.36
N ASN A 194 5.81 -2.11 -11.31
CA ASN A 194 5.37 -2.88 -12.48
C ASN A 194 5.59 -4.40 -12.31
N MET A 195 6.33 -4.84 -11.29
CA MET A 195 6.70 -6.25 -11.09
C MET A 195 5.49 -7.16 -10.84
N MET A 196 4.51 -6.69 -10.05
CA MET A 196 3.28 -7.43 -9.77
C MET A 196 2.08 -6.47 -9.77
N PRO A 197 1.28 -6.46 -10.85
CA PRO A 197 0.03 -5.71 -10.91
C PRO A 197 -0.97 -6.13 -9.81
N ASP A 198 -1.85 -5.21 -9.42
CA ASP A 198 -2.87 -5.40 -8.38
C ASP A 198 -3.72 -6.66 -8.59
N ASP A 199 -4.08 -6.96 -9.84
CA ASP A 199 -4.89 -8.14 -10.19
C ASP A 199 -4.12 -9.45 -10.00
N GLN A 200 -2.83 -9.46 -10.32
CA GLN A 200 -1.98 -10.62 -10.09
C GLN A 200 -1.79 -10.87 -8.58
N PHE A 201 -1.59 -9.81 -7.80
CA PHE A 201 -1.48 -9.92 -6.35
C PHE A 201 -2.79 -10.40 -5.72
N ALA A 202 -3.94 -9.90 -6.19
CA ALA A 202 -5.25 -10.36 -5.74
C ALA A 202 -5.46 -11.87 -5.98
N LYS A 203 -5.03 -12.38 -7.13
CA LYS A 203 -5.05 -13.83 -7.42
C LYS A 203 -4.13 -14.63 -6.51
N HIS A 204 -2.94 -14.12 -6.24
CA HIS A 204 -1.99 -14.76 -5.32
C HIS A 204 -2.53 -14.81 -3.89
N LEU A 205 -3.15 -13.73 -3.40
CA LEU A 205 -3.81 -13.74 -2.09
C LEU A 205 -4.83 -14.89 -1.99
N ILE A 206 -5.75 -15.01 -2.95
CA ILE A 206 -6.78 -16.07 -2.93
C ILE A 206 -6.14 -17.47 -2.97
N THR A 207 -5.11 -17.66 -3.80
CA THR A 207 -4.42 -18.95 -3.98
C THR A 207 -3.65 -19.39 -2.74
N LEU A 208 -3.06 -18.44 -2.02
CA LEU A 208 -2.20 -18.67 -0.85
C LEU A 208 -2.95 -18.69 0.48
N MET A 209 -4.28 -18.53 0.45
CA MET A 209 -5.12 -18.65 1.65
C MET A 209 -5.04 -20.05 2.27
N SER A 210 -5.14 -20.11 3.60
CA SER A 210 -5.15 -21.38 4.32
C SER A 210 -6.33 -22.26 3.87
N PRO A 211 -6.12 -23.58 3.71
CA PRO A 211 -7.20 -24.53 3.47
C PRO A 211 -8.03 -24.87 4.71
N ASP A 212 -7.75 -24.25 5.86
CA ASP A 212 -8.43 -24.50 7.11
C ASP A 212 -9.95 -24.29 7.02
N ILE A 213 -10.68 -25.03 7.84
CA ILE A 213 -12.14 -25.13 7.75
C ILE A 213 -12.84 -23.79 8.01
N ASP A 214 -12.27 -22.96 8.88
CA ASP A 214 -12.81 -21.65 9.26
C ASP A 214 -12.80 -20.66 8.09
N TRP A 215 -11.88 -20.82 7.13
CA TRP A 215 -11.69 -19.90 6.00
C TRP A 215 -12.09 -20.50 4.66
N ARG A 216 -12.39 -21.80 4.63
CA ARG A 216 -12.76 -22.54 3.43
C ARG A 216 -13.94 -21.88 2.70
N TYR A 217 -14.95 -21.42 3.42
CA TYR A 217 -16.12 -20.77 2.82
C TYR A 217 -15.75 -19.47 2.10
N CYS A 218 -15.01 -18.58 2.78
CA CYS A 218 -14.54 -17.32 2.21
C CYS A 218 -13.63 -17.55 0.99
N ARG A 219 -12.66 -18.47 1.10
CA ARG A 219 -11.76 -18.84 0.01
C ARG A 219 -12.51 -19.38 -1.20
N ASP A 220 -13.42 -20.33 -1.00
CA ASP A 220 -14.19 -20.95 -2.08
C ASP A 220 -15.14 -19.92 -2.74
N ASN A 221 -15.73 -19.00 -1.96
CA ASN A 221 -16.51 -17.88 -2.47
C ASN A 221 -15.65 -16.92 -3.32
N LEU A 222 -14.46 -16.54 -2.85
CA LEU A 222 -13.52 -15.70 -3.60
C LEU A 222 -13.04 -16.39 -4.88
N HIS A 223 -12.73 -17.68 -4.85
CA HIS A 223 -12.40 -18.46 -6.05
C HIS A 223 -13.55 -18.51 -7.06
N ASN A 224 -14.78 -18.71 -6.61
CA ASN A 224 -15.95 -18.72 -7.49
C ASN A 224 -16.20 -17.33 -8.10
N ARG A 225 -16.01 -16.28 -7.31
CA ARG A 225 -16.09 -14.89 -7.77
C ARG A 225 -14.94 -14.49 -8.68
N LEU A 226 -13.80 -15.17 -8.64
CA LEU A 226 -12.69 -15.00 -9.58
C LEU A 226 -12.99 -15.63 -10.96
N LYS A 227 -13.64 -16.80 -10.99
CA LYS A 227 -13.90 -17.55 -12.24
C LYS A 227 -14.74 -16.77 -13.28
N ILE A 228 -15.81 -16.09 -12.83
CA ILE A 228 -16.76 -15.43 -13.75
C ILE A 228 -16.14 -14.16 -14.41
N PRO A 229 -15.51 -13.24 -13.66
CA PRO A 229 -14.89 -12.05 -14.23
C PRO A 229 -13.62 -12.36 -15.03
N GLU A 230 -12.84 -13.37 -14.64
CA GLU A 230 -11.65 -13.81 -15.37
C GLU A 230 -12.00 -14.35 -16.76
N ALA A 231 -13.08 -15.14 -16.87
CA ALA A 231 -13.62 -15.58 -18.15
C ALA A 231 -14.11 -14.41 -19.05
N ALA A 232 -14.46 -13.28 -18.44
CA ALA A 232 -14.89 -12.06 -19.14
C ALA A 232 -13.76 -11.02 -19.35
N GLY A 233 -12.51 -11.35 -19.00
CA GLY A 233 -11.36 -10.45 -19.11
C GLY A 233 -11.39 -9.26 -18.13
N LYS A 234 -12.21 -9.31 -17.09
CA LYS A 234 -12.30 -8.27 -16.04
C LYS A 234 -11.68 -8.79 -14.75
N PRO A 235 -10.49 -8.31 -14.34
CA PRO A 235 -9.86 -8.79 -13.11
C PRO A 235 -10.65 -8.39 -11.87
N LEU A 236 -10.53 -9.19 -10.80
CA LEU A 236 -11.04 -8.81 -9.49
C LEU A 236 -10.20 -7.66 -8.92
N LEU A 237 -10.86 -6.67 -8.33
CA LEU A 237 -10.16 -5.55 -7.69
C LEU A 237 -9.52 -6.01 -6.37
N LEU A 238 -8.24 -5.69 -6.18
CA LEU A 238 -7.49 -6.02 -4.97
C LEU A 238 -8.17 -5.51 -3.69
N ASN A 239 -8.67 -4.27 -3.71
CA ASN A 239 -9.39 -3.68 -2.57
C ASN A 239 -10.64 -4.48 -2.18
N PHE A 240 -11.35 -5.04 -3.16
CA PHE A 240 -12.52 -5.88 -2.89
C PHE A 240 -12.11 -7.19 -2.20
N VAL A 241 -11.01 -7.83 -2.65
CA VAL A 241 -10.47 -9.04 -2.01
C VAL A 241 -10.05 -8.75 -0.57
N ILE A 242 -9.25 -7.71 -0.35
CA ILE A 242 -8.78 -7.33 0.99
C ILE A 242 -9.96 -7.01 1.91
N GLN A 243 -10.97 -6.27 1.43
CA GLN A 243 -12.12 -5.92 2.25
C GLN A 243 -12.96 -7.15 2.59
N THR A 244 -13.20 -8.05 1.63
CA THR A 244 -13.94 -9.30 1.87
C THR A 244 -13.24 -10.15 2.93
N LEU A 245 -11.91 -10.23 2.91
CA LEU A 245 -11.15 -10.96 3.92
C LEU A 245 -11.24 -10.33 5.31
N LYS A 246 -11.24 -9.00 5.40
CA LYS A 246 -11.42 -8.25 6.66
C LYS A 246 -12.85 -8.36 7.20
N ASP A 247 -13.85 -8.38 6.34
CA ASP A 247 -15.25 -8.52 6.75
C ASP A 247 -15.51 -9.92 7.31
N GLU A 248 -14.93 -10.96 6.70
CA GLU A 248 -14.99 -12.34 7.20
C GLU A 248 -14.26 -12.50 8.55
N GLU A 249 -13.11 -11.83 8.72
CA GLU A 249 -12.39 -11.78 10.02
C GLU A 249 -13.30 -11.28 11.14
N VAL A 250 -14.06 -10.20 10.90
CA VAL A 250 -15.01 -9.63 11.87
C VAL A 250 -16.16 -10.59 12.15
N GLN A 251 -16.69 -11.27 11.13
CA GLN A 251 -17.78 -12.24 11.30
C GLN A 251 -17.34 -13.49 12.08
N LEU A 252 -16.11 -13.94 11.89
CA LEU A 252 -15.53 -15.11 12.55
C LEU A 252 -14.92 -14.82 13.93
N GLN A 253 -14.89 -13.56 14.38
CA GLN A 253 -14.28 -13.11 15.64
C GLN A 253 -12.80 -13.50 15.80
N LEU A 254 -12.06 -13.57 14.69
CA LEU A 254 -10.66 -13.98 14.70
C LEU A 254 -9.77 -12.77 15.03
N HIS A 255 -9.45 -12.58 16.30
CA HIS A 255 -8.55 -11.49 16.72
C HIS A 255 -7.06 -11.80 16.43
N PRO A 256 -6.25 -10.81 16.03
CA PRO A 256 -4.83 -11.01 15.84
C PRO A 256 -4.10 -11.30 17.15
N SER A 257 -3.37 -12.42 17.23
CA SER A 257 -2.51 -12.68 18.39
C SER A 257 -1.22 -11.84 18.29
N VAL A 258 -0.92 -11.09 19.37
CA VAL A 258 0.29 -10.27 19.51
C VAL A 258 1.59 -11.10 19.35
N ALA A 259 1.51 -12.42 19.53
CA ALA A 259 2.62 -13.34 19.36
C ALA A 259 3.12 -13.44 17.90
N ALA A 260 2.25 -13.32 16.90
CA ALA A 260 2.62 -13.44 15.49
C ALA A 260 3.45 -12.24 14.97
N ILE A 261 3.15 -11.03 15.47
CA ILE A 261 3.89 -9.81 15.12
C ILE A 261 5.32 -9.87 15.68
N ASN A 262 5.49 -10.39 16.89
CA ASN A 262 6.82 -10.54 17.51
C ASN A 262 7.69 -11.61 16.81
N ALA A 263 7.09 -12.64 16.21
CA ALA A 263 7.82 -13.67 15.47
C ALA A 263 8.47 -13.13 14.18
N ILE A 264 7.82 -12.18 13.49
CA ILE A 264 8.34 -11.55 12.27
C ILE A 264 9.49 -10.59 12.59
N VAL A 265 9.42 -9.87 13.71
CA VAL A 265 10.50 -8.99 14.18
C VAL A 265 11.72 -9.80 14.63
N ALA A 266 11.53 -10.99 15.19
CA ALA A 266 12.61 -11.86 15.64
C ALA A 266 13.37 -12.52 14.47
N THR A 267 12.69 -12.90 13.38
CA THR A 267 13.35 -13.51 12.20
C THR A 267 14.04 -12.48 11.31
N GLY A 268 13.61 -11.21 11.33
CA GLY A 268 14.26 -10.12 10.59
C GLY A 268 15.58 -9.60 11.18
N LYS A 269 15.87 -9.86 12.47
CA LYS A 269 17.08 -9.35 13.15
C LYS A 269 18.31 -10.28 13.10
N SER A 270 18.21 -11.48 12.51
CA SER A 270 19.27 -12.51 12.57
C SER A 270 20.06 -12.72 11.26
N ARG A 271 20.35 -11.66 10.50
CA ARG A 271 21.45 -11.68 9.52
C ARG A 271 22.42 -10.54 9.79
N LYS A 272 23.18 -10.72 10.87
CA LYS A 272 24.46 -10.05 11.03
C LYS A 272 25.48 -10.82 10.19
N MET A 273 25.99 -10.13 9.21
CA MET A 273 27.10 -10.53 8.35
C MET A 273 28.34 -10.73 9.23
N ASP A 274 28.89 -11.95 9.23
CA ASP A 274 30.29 -12.18 9.61
C ASP A 274 30.87 -13.26 8.69
N SER A 275 32.06 -12.95 8.19
CA SER A 275 32.79 -13.63 7.13
C SER A 275 33.60 -14.84 7.61
N CYS A 276 33.80 -15.80 6.68
CA CYS A 276 34.98 -16.66 6.51
C CYS A 276 35.34 -17.69 7.61
N ALA A 277 35.24 -18.99 7.29
CA ALA A 277 36.38 -19.92 7.12
C ALA A 277 35.97 -21.43 7.17
N VAL A 278 36.05 -22.07 6.00
CA VAL A 278 36.54 -23.43 5.61
C VAL A 278 36.76 -24.58 6.65
N ALA A 279 36.25 -25.77 6.25
CA ALA A 279 36.75 -27.17 6.36
C ALA A 279 36.43 -28.13 7.54
N GLY A 280 36.17 -29.39 7.13
CA GLY A 280 36.49 -30.65 7.83
C GLY A 280 35.34 -31.25 8.67
N VAL A 281 34.64 -32.33 8.27
CA VAL A 281 35.03 -33.76 8.19
C VAL A 281 35.27 -34.45 9.56
N TYR A 282 34.44 -35.49 9.79
CA TYR A 282 34.53 -36.66 10.69
C TYR A 282 34.19 -36.63 12.20
N THR A 283 33.25 -37.55 12.53
CA THR A 283 33.17 -38.50 13.67
C THR A 283 32.82 -38.10 15.12
N ALA A 284 31.74 -38.75 15.57
CA ALA A 284 31.64 -39.67 16.73
C ALA A 284 31.67 -39.14 18.18
N SER A 285 30.50 -39.32 18.81
CA SER A 285 30.27 -40.03 20.09
C SER A 285 30.68 -39.42 21.44
N GLN A 286 29.86 -39.80 22.44
CA GLN A 286 30.10 -39.91 23.89
C GLN A 286 29.62 -38.70 24.74
N GLU A 287 28.40 -38.78 25.29
CA GLU A 287 28.00 -39.29 26.64
C GLU A 287 28.45 -38.42 27.83
N PHE A 288 27.48 -37.93 28.61
CA PHE A 288 27.37 -37.98 30.09
C PHE A 288 26.12 -37.15 30.51
N VAL A 289 24.96 -37.77 30.83
CA VAL A 289 24.46 -38.24 32.15
C VAL A 289 24.06 -37.14 33.14
N GLY A 290 22.80 -37.18 33.60
CA GLY A 290 22.38 -36.53 34.84
C GLY A 290 20.87 -36.41 35.15
N THR A 291 20.17 -37.55 35.37
CA THR A 291 19.07 -37.81 36.37
C THR A 291 17.82 -36.89 36.44
N SER A 292 16.57 -37.30 36.70
CA SER A 292 16.00 -38.38 37.53
C SER A 292 14.46 -38.41 37.34
N THR A 293 13.81 -39.58 37.34
CA THR A 293 12.59 -39.89 38.14
C THR A 293 12.17 -41.36 37.97
N THR A 294 12.48 -42.18 38.98
CA THR A 294 11.61 -43.07 39.81
C THR A 294 10.56 -44.04 39.19
N PRO A 295 10.13 -45.10 39.92
CA PRO A 295 10.38 -46.49 39.51
C PRO A 295 9.11 -47.33 39.31
N VAL A 296 9.24 -48.50 38.66
CA VAL A 296 8.29 -49.60 38.85
C VAL A 296 9.05 -50.91 39.08
N ASN A 297 8.61 -51.56 40.14
CA ASN A 297 9.14 -52.73 40.82
C ASN A 297 8.55 -54.01 40.18
N ARG A 298 9.39 -55.00 39.83
CA ARG A 298 8.94 -56.41 39.77
C ARG A 298 10.10 -57.40 39.79
N GLY A 299 10.19 -58.12 40.92
CA GLY A 299 10.22 -59.59 40.89
C GLY A 299 11.56 -60.29 40.70
N GLN A 300 12.11 -60.71 41.83
CA GLN A 300 13.14 -61.75 42.00
C GLN A 300 12.83 -63.05 41.23
N SER A 301 13.87 -63.77 40.77
CA SER A 301 14.16 -65.15 41.22
C SER A 301 15.48 -65.71 40.66
N LYS A 302 16.40 -66.06 41.58
CA LYS A 302 17.34 -67.19 41.67
C LYS A 302 18.06 -67.71 40.40
N GLN A 303 19.39 -67.61 40.35
CA GLN A 303 20.39 -68.62 40.81
C GLN A 303 20.37 -69.93 40.01
N SER A 304 21.47 -70.23 39.30
CA SER A 304 22.30 -71.44 39.50
C SER A 304 23.48 -71.46 38.51
N HIS A 305 24.67 -71.73 39.08
CA HIS A 305 25.91 -72.29 38.52
C HIS A 305 26.46 -71.80 37.18
#